data_AF-A0A2N7XBX2-F1
#
_entry.id   AF-A0A2N7XBX2-F1
#
_cell.length_a   1.000
_cell.length_b   1.000
_cell.length_c   1.000
_cell.angle_alpha   90.00
_cell.angle_beta   90.00
_cell.angle_gamma   90.00
#
_symmetry.space_group_name_H-M   'P 1'
#
loop_
_entity.id
_entity.type
_entity.pdbx_description
1 polymer ?
#
loop_
_entity_poly.entity_id
_entity_poly.type
_entity_poly.pdbx_seq_one_letter_code
_entity_poly.pdbx_strand_id
1 'polypeptide(L)' 'MAQRVRVDLVDDVDGSPAEESVNFALDGVNYVIDLSA' A
#
# COMPACT_ATOMS: atom_id res chain seq x y z
N MET A 1 30.35 -4.20 11.15
CA MET A 1 29.02 -3.55 11.30
C MET A 1 28.03 -4.35 10.48
N ALA A 2 26.83 -4.63 11.01
CA ALA A 2 25.79 -5.38 10.28
C ALA A 2 24.55 -4.50 10.10
N GLN A 3 24.00 -4.49 8.88
CA GLN A 3 22.78 -3.76 8.54
C GLN A 3 21.67 -4.77 8.26
N ARG A 4 20.46 -4.50 8.76
CA ARG A 4 19.26 -5.27 8.45
C ARG A 4 18.25 -4.37 7.77
N VAL A 5 17.73 -4.83 6.63
CA VAL A 5 16.68 -4.16 5.85
C VAL A 5 15.38 -4.93 6.04
N ARG A 6 14.29 -4.21 6.28
CA ARG A 6 12.92 -4.74 6.30
C ARG A 6 12.12 -3.98 5.24
N VAL A 7 11.26 -4.70 4.53
CA VAL A 7 10.30 -4.14 3.59
C VAL A 7 8.91 -4.53 4.09
N ASP A 8 8.06 -3.54 4.30
CA ASP A 8 6.70 -3.70 4.82
C ASP A 8 5.72 -3.13 3.79
N LEU A 9 4.54 -3.75 3.66
CA LEU A 9 3.41 -3.23 2.90
C LEU A 9 2.56 -2.37 3.84
N VAL A 10 2.25 -1.13 3.43
CA VAL A 10 1.68 -0.10 4.30
C VAL A 10 0.46 0.51 3.62
N ASP A 11 -0.60 0.74 4.37
CA ASP A 11 -1.84 1.37 3.96
C ASP A 11 -1.59 2.85 3.59
N ASP A 12 -2.01 3.22 2.38
CA ASP A 12 -1.78 4.55 1.81
C ASP A 12 -2.62 5.66 2.49
N VAL A 13 -3.67 5.29 3.24
CA VAL A 13 -4.59 6.23 3.88
C VAL A 13 -4.15 6.57 5.30
N ASP A 14 -3.75 5.57 6.09
CA ASP A 14 -3.49 5.74 7.52
C ASP A 14 -2.11 5.27 8.00
N GLY A 15 -1.34 4.59 7.15
CA GLY A 15 0.01 4.12 7.47
C GLY A 15 0.07 2.83 8.31
N SER A 16 -1.06 2.14 8.51
CA SER A 16 -1.12 0.81 9.13
C SER A 16 -0.60 -0.29 8.18
N PRO A 17 -0.42 -1.56 8.61
CA PRO A 17 -0.08 -2.64 7.68
C PRO A 17 -1.22 -2.90 6.69
N ALA A 18 -0.91 -2.87 5.40
CA ALA A 18 -1.88 -3.20 4.36
C ALA A 18 -1.97 -4.72 4.12
N GLU A 19 -3.14 -5.17 3.69
CA GLU A 19 -3.45 -6.58 3.40
C GLU A 19 -3.69 -6.83 1.91
N GLU A 20 -4.17 -5.82 1.17
CA GLU A 20 -4.47 -5.94 -0.25
C GLU A 20 -4.20 -4.66 -1.04
N SER A 21 -4.03 -4.82 -2.36
CA SER A 21 -3.94 -3.71 -3.31
C SER A 21 -5.21 -3.66 -4.14
N VAL A 22 -5.95 -2.56 -4.03
CA VAL A 22 -7.22 -2.35 -4.72
C VAL A 22 -7.00 -1.55 -6.00
N ASN A 23 -7.52 -2.05 -7.11
CA ASN A 23 -7.54 -1.33 -8.38
C ASN A 23 -8.88 -0.58 -8.51
N PHE A 24 -8.82 0.71 -8.81
CA PHE A 24 -10.02 1.52 -9.02
C PHE A 24 -9.79 2.58 -10.10
N ALA A 25 -10.87 3.23 -10.54
CA ALA A 25 -10.80 4.26 -11.56
C ALA A 25 -11.62 5.50 -11.17
N LEU A 26 -11.09 6.68 -11.48
CA LEU A 26 -11.76 7.96 -11.31
C LEU A 26 -11.51 8.83 -12.55
N ASP A 27 -12.59 9.37 -13.13
CA ASP A 27 -12.54 10.20 -14.35
C ASP A 27 -11.78 9.54 -15.52
N GLY A 28 -11.87 8.21 -15.63
CA GLY A 28 -11.19 7.42 -16.66
C GLY A 28 -9.70 7.16 -16.40
N VAL A 29 -9.16 7.62 -15.26
CA VAL A 29 -7.79 7.34 -14.82
C VAL A 29 -7.78 6.15 -13.87
N ASN A 30 -6.89 5.18 -14.12
CA ASN A 30 -6.72 4.00 -13.28
C ASN A 30 -5.71 4.28 -12.17
N TYR A 31 -6.05 3.85 -10.96
CA TYR A 31 -5.23 3.96 -9.76
C TYR A 31 -5.14 2.61 -9.06
N VAL A 32 -4.10 2.48 -8.24
CA VAL A 32 -3.90 1.38 -7.31
C VAL A 32 -3.64 2.00 -5.94
N ILE A 33 -4.25 1.43 -4.91
CA ILE A 33 -4.07 1.84 -3.52
C ILE A 33 -3.91 0.61 -2.63
N ASP A 34 -2.98 0.66 -1.69
CA ASP A 34 -2.77 -0.38 -0.70
C ASP A 34 -3.63 -0.08 0.54
N LEU A 35 -4.42 -1.06 0.98
CA LEU A 35 -5.38 -0.92 2.08
C LEU A 35 -5.30 -2.07 3.08
N SER A 36 -5.61 -1.74 4.32
CA SER A 36 -5.94 -2.67 5.41
C SER A 36 -7.40 -3.20 5.29
N ALA A 37 -7.71 -4.31 5.97
CA ALA A 37 -9.02 -4.98 5.91
C ALA A 37 -10.14 -4.32 6.73
#